data_AF-A0A6A6HUU1-F1
#
_entry.id   AF-A0A6A6HUU1-F1
#
_cell.length_a   1.000
_cell.length_b   1.000
_cell.length_c   1.000
_cell.angle_alpha   90.00
_cell.angle_beta   90.00
_cell.angle_gamma   90.00
#
_symmetry.space_group_name_H-M   'P 1'
#
loop_
_entity.id
_entity.type
_entity.pdbx_description
1 polymer ?
#
loop_
_entity_poly.entity_id
_entity_poly.type
_entity_poly.pdbx_seq_one_letter_code
_entity_poly.pdbx_strand_id
1 'polypeptide(L)'
;MAKAFGVPCVPHNGAMGLVGITSHLSLIGYIVSSGKKGMLEFAENNRHRVYQKNPAEVRDAHYVTPVALGYSSGYQNDCVESLSGRWEAFRRTRRGDRGWVRGG
;
A
#
# COMPACT_ATOMS: atom_id res chain seq x y z
N MET A 1 -9.24 -10.02 -20.82
CA MET A 1 -8.28 -9.92 -21.94
C MET A 1 -7.07 -10.83 -21.77
N ALA A 2 -6.20 -10.64 -20.77
CA ALA A 2 -4.99 -11.47 -20.59
C ALA A 2 -5.25 -12.99 -20.66
N LYS A 3 -6.32 -13.49 -20.01
CA LYS A 3 -6.77 -14.89 -20.10
C LYS A 3 -7.07 -15.35 -21.53
N ALA A 4 -7.73 -14.54 -22.35
CA ALA A 4 -8.13 -14.90 -23.71
C ALA A 4 -6.92 -15.14 -24.62
N PHE A 5 -5.81 -14.46 -24.35
CA PHE A 5 -4.54 -14.61 -25.08
C PHE A 5 -3.52 -15.49 -24.36
N GLY A 6 -3.90 -16.13 -23.24
CA GLY A 6 -2.99 -16.98 -22.47
C GLY A 6 -1.81 -16.26 -21.83
N VAL A 7 -1.85 -14.92 -21.70
CA VAL A 7 -0.76 -14.11 -21.16
C VAL A 7 -0.88 -14.01 -19.62
N PRO A 8 0.20 -14.25 -18.86
CA PRO A 8 0.18 -14.06 -17.41
C PRO A 8 0.07 -12.57 -17.05
N CYS A 9 -0.65 -12.26 -15.97
CA CYS A 9 -0.76 -10.91 -15.44
C CYS A 9 0.02 -10.83 -14.12
N VAL A 10 0.91 -9.84 -14.01
CA VAL A 10 1.67 -9.53 -12.80
C VAL A 10 1.29 -8.11 -12.38
N PRO A 11 0.43 -7.94 -11.36
CA PRO A 11 0.00 -6.62 -10.92
C PRO A 11 1.17 -5.82 -10.35
N HIS A 12 1.28 -4.56 -10.78
CA HIS A 12 2.27 -3.61 -10.26
C HIS A 12 1.85 -3.06 -8.90
N ASN A 13 2.82 -2.96 -7.99
CA ASN A 13 2.69 -2.39 -6.66
C ASN A 13 3.85 -1.46 -6.40
N GLY A 14 3.61 -0.15 -6.27
CA GLY A 14 4.69 0.81 -5.96
C GLY A 14 4.27 2.01 -5.12
N ALA A 15 2.98 2.14 -4.81
CA ALA A 15 2.43 3.27 -4.08
C ALA A 15 1.70 2.82 -2.82
N MET A 16 1.47 3.78 -1.92
CA MET A 16 0.78 3.53 -0.64
C MET A 16 -0.61 2.93 -0.87
N GLY A 17 -0.85 1.77 -0.25
CA GLY A 17 -2.15 1.10 -0.31
C GLY A 17 -2.41 0.24 -1.55
N LEU A 18 -1.53 0.26 -2.56
CA LEU A 18 -1.72 -0.57 -3.75
C LEU A 18 -1.56 -2.06 -3.44
N VAL A 19 -0.63 -2.42 -2.55
CA VAL A 19 -0.34 -3.80 -2.17
C VAL A 19 -1.59 -4.51 -1.62
N GLY A 20 -2.39 -3.84 -0.79
CA GLY A 20 -3.65 -4.36 -0.30
C GLY A 20 -4.63 -4.64 -1.44
N ILE A 21 -4.86 -3.64 -2.30
CA ILE A 21 -5.84 -3.67 -3.39
C ILE A 21 -5.49 -4.73 -4.45
N THR A 22 -4.24 -4.79 -4.90
CA THR A 22 -3.83 -5.73 -5.95
C THR A 22 -3.78 -7.17 -5.48
N SER A 23 -3.62 -7.41 -4.16
CA SER A 23 -3.74 -8.76 -3.59
C SER A 23 -5.14 -9.35 -3.84
N HIS A 24 -6.19 -8.55 -3.67
CA HIS A 24 -7.57 -8.94 -3.99
C HIS A 24 -7.75 -9.19 -5.49
N LEU A 25 -7.19 -8.31 -6.34
CA LEU A 25 -7.31 -8.46 -7.80
C LEU A 25 -6.65 -9.76 -8.29
N SER A 26 -5.47 -10.10 -7.76
CA SER A 26 -4.77 -11.34 -8.07
C SER A 26 -5.51 -12.57 -7.55
N LEU A 27 -6.13 -12.48 -6.36
CA LEU A 27 -6.96 -13.54 -5.80
C LEU A 27 -8.18 -13.82 -6.68
N ILE A 28 -8.89 -12.77 -7.11
CA ILE A 28 -10.02 -12.89 -8.06
C ILE A 28 -9.52 -13.45 -9.40
N GLY A 29 -8.37 -12.95 -9.87
CA GLY A 29 -7.69 -13.44 -11.06
C GLY A 29 -7.44 -14.95 -10.98
N TYR A 30 -6.96 -15.45 -9.84
CA TYR A 30 -6.73 -16.87 -9.61
C TYR A 30 -8.03 -17.68 -9.53
N ILE A 31 -8.99 -17.27 -8.70
CA ILE A 31 -10.20 -18.06 -8.42
C ILE A 31 -11.18 -18.07 -9.59
N VAL A 32 -11.46 -16.90 -10.17
CA VAL A 32 -12.57 -16.73 -11.13
C VAL A 32 -12.08 -16.78 -12.58
N SER A 33 -10.84 -16.35 -12.84
CA SER A 33 -10.36 -16.14 -14.20
C SER A 33 -9.33 -17.19 -14.65
N SER A 34 -8.07 -17.07 -14.24
CA SER A 34 -6.95 -17.83 -14.79
C SER A 34 -6.79 -19.24 -14.21
N GLY A 35 -7.18 -19.47 -12.95
CA GLY A 35 -6.87 -20.71 -12.23
C GLY A 35 -5.37 -20.92 -11.95
N LYS A 36 -4.51 -19.94 -12.27
CA LYS A 36 -3.05 -20.04 -12.17
C LYS A 36 -2.50 -19.05 -11.15
N LYS A 37 -1.65 -19.54 -10.24
CA LYS A 37 -0.92 -18.68 -9.30
C LYS A 37 0.12 -17.87 -10.09
N GLY A 38 0.06 -16.55 -9.96
CA GLY A 38 1.01 -15.63 -10.57
C GLY A 38 1.90 -14.96 -9.53
N MET A 39 2.89 -14.22 -10.01
CA MET A 39 3.71 -13.36 -9.15
C MET A 39 2.95 -12.06 -8.87
N LEU A 40 3.15 -11.52 -7.68
CA LEU A 40 2.68 -10.22 -7.25
C LEU A 40 3.90 -9.45 -6.73
N GLU A 41 4.09 -8.22 -7.20
CA GLU A 41 5.14 -7.36 -6.66
C GLU A 41 4.84 -7.04 -5.19
N PHE A 42 5.85 -7.00 -4.33
CA PHE A 42 5.70 -6.56 -2.94
C PHE A 42 6.63 -5.38 -2.68
N ALA A 43 6.05 -4.18 -2.68
CA ALA A 43 6.77 -2.92 -2.43
C ALA A 43 6.07 -2.10 -1.34
N GLU A 44 5.65 -2.76 -0.26
CA GLU A 44 5.06 -2.06 0.89
C GLU A 44 6.16 -1.41 1.74
N ASN A 45 5.92 -0.18 2.21
CA ASN A 45 6.85 0.53 3.06
C ASN A 45 6.43 0.37 4.53
N ASN A 46 7.34 -0.12 5.37
CA ASN A 46 7.10 -0.31 6.81
C ASN A 46 6.58 0.96 7.52
N ARG A 47 6.94 2.16 7.05
CA ARG A 47 6.47 3.43 7.61
C ARG A 47 5.04 3.79 7.20
N HIS A 48 4.59 3.34 6.04
CA HIS A 48 3.24 3.65 5.53
C HIS A 48 2.22 2.57 5.93
N ARG A 49 2.70 1.33 6.12
CA ARG A 49 1.87 0.19 6.56
C ARG A 49 1.09 0.47 7.83
N VAL A 50 1.66 1.22 8.79
CA VAL A 50 1.00 1.55 10.07
C VAL A 50 -0.29 2.38 9.90
N TYR A 51 -0.45 3.09 8.78
CA TYR A 51 -1.63 3.91 8.51
C TYR A 51 -2.76 3.12 7.84
N GLN A 52 -2.50 1.91 7.33
CA GLN A 52 -3.54 1.07 6.74
C GLN A 52 -4.30 0.34 7.85
N LYS A 53 -5.64 0.27 7.73
CA LYS A 53 -6.48 -0.47 8.69
C LYS A 53 -6.28 -1.98 8.59
N ASN A 54 -6.22 -2.48 7.35
CA ASN A 54 -6.10 -3.90 7.03
C ASN A 54 -4.94 -4.10 6.03
N PRO A 55 -3.68 -3.96 6.48
CA PRO A 55 -2.54 -4.09 5.58
C PRO A 55 -2.41 -5.51 5.05
N ALA A 56 -1.89 -5.66 3.84
CA ALA A 56 -1.57 -6.98 3.31
C ALA A 56 -0.51 -7.68 4.18
N GLU A 57 -0.60 -9.00 4.22
CA GLU A 57 0.32 -9.87 4.94
C GLU A 57 1.02 -10.81 3.96
N VAL A 58 2.32 -10.97 4.17
CA VAL A 58 3.15 -11.91 3.41
C VAL A 58 3.82 -12.85 4.40
N ARG A 59 3.67 -14.15 4.17
CA ARG A 59 4.30 -15.22 4.95
C ARG A 59 4.98 -16.18 3.98
N ASP A 60 6.22 -16.55 4.27
CA ASP A 60 7.00 -17.47 3.42
C ASP A 60 7.05 -17.04 1.95
N ALA A 61 7.21 -15.73 1.70
CA ALA A 61 7.17 -15.11 0.36
C ALA A 61 5.84 -15.29 -0.41
N HIS A 62 4.75 -15.61 0.29
CA HIS A 62 3.40 -15.71 -0.28
C HIS A 62 2.44 -14.72 0.37
N TYR A 63 1.57 -14.11 -0.43
CA TYR A 63 0.47 -13.29 0.08
C TYR A 63 -0.54 -14.16 0.83
N VAL A 64 -0.88 -13.72 2.03
CA VAL A 64 -1.95 -14.32 2.84
C VAL A 64 -3.30 -13.78 2.35
N THR A 65 -4.28 -14.66 2.20
CA THR A 65 -5.63 -14.27 1.79
C THR A 65 -6.24 -13.31 2.82
N PRO A 66 -6.66 -12.10 2.41
CA PRO A 66 -7.28 -11.15 3.33
C PRO A 66 -8.63 -11.70 3.80
N VAL A 67 -8.84 -11.69 5.12
CA VAL A 67 -10.10 -12.13 5.76
C VAL A 67 -10.95 -10.97 6.25
N ALA A 68 -10.34 -9.79 6.41
CA ALA A 68 -11.06 -8.58 6.80
C ALA A 68 -11.95 -8.10 5.65
N LEU A 69 -13.15 -7.65 6.00
CA LEU A 69 -14.11 -7.13 5.02
C LEU A 69 -13.60 -5.85 4.35
N GLY A 70 -13.97 -5.70 3.07
CA GLY A 70 -13.61 -4.55 2.24
C GLY A 70 -12.40 -4.81 1.34
N TYR A 71 -11.93 -3.74 0.69
CA TYR A 71 -10.91 -3.82 -0.36
C TYR A 71 -9.51 -3.44 0.12
N SER A 72 -9.27 -3.52 1.44
CA SER A 72 -8.01 -3.13 2.09
C SER A 72 -7.53 -1.71 1.75
N SER A 73 -8.43 -0.81 1.33
CA SER A 73 -8.15 0.59 0.97
C SER A 73 -8.30 1.57 2.12
N GLY A 74 -8.79 1.10 3.27
CA GLY A 74 -9.08 1.94 4.43
C GLY A 74 -7.83 2.36 5.19
N TYR A 75 -7.78 3.63 5.58
CA TYR A 75 -6.71 4.21 6.40
C TYR A 75 -7.21 4.58 7.80
N GLN A 76 -6.28 4.68 8.75
CA GLN A 76 -6.52 5.19 10.09
C GLN A 76 -6.95 6.66 10.03
N ASN A 77 -7.82 7.07 10.95
CA ASN A 77 -8.46 8.39 10.89
C ASN A 77 -7.47 9.54 11.11
N ASP A 78 -6.40 9.31 11.87
CA ASP A 78 -5.34 10.26 12.18
C ASP A 78 -4.26 10.36 11.08
N CYS A 79 -4.31 9.51 10.06
CA CYS A 79 -3.22 9.41 9.08
C CYS A 79 -3.02 10.71 8.29
N VAL A 80 -4.12 11.38 7.94
CA VAL A 80 -4.09 12.60 7.12
C VAL A 80 -3.42 13.73 7.90
N GLU A 81 -3.82 13.93 9.15
CA GLU A 81 -3.26 14.96 10.03
C GLU A 81 -1.77 14.69 10.30
N SER A 82 -1.43 13.45 10.64
CA SER A 82 -0.04 13.03 10.91
C SER A 82 0.89 13.19 9.71
N LEU A 83 0.45 12.80 8.50
CA LEU A 83 1.24 12.93 7.28
C LEU A 83 1.34 14.38 6.82
N SER A 84 0.26 15.17 6.93
CA SER A 84 0.26 16.59 6.57
C SER A 84 1.19 17.39 7.48
N GLY A 85 1.14 17.18 8.80
CA GLY A 85 2.04 17.85 9.75
C GLY A 85 3.51 17.54 9.50
N ARG A 86 3.85 16.26 9.20
CA ARG A 86 5.23 15.89 8.81
C ARG A 86 5.65 16.50 7.48
N TRP A 87 4.75 16.58 6.50
CA TRP A 87 5.02 17.22 5.23
C TRP A 87 5.32 18.72 5.40
N GLU A 88 4.55 19.43 6.23
CA GLU A 88 4.80 20.83 6.54
C GLU A 88 6.14 21.04 7.26
N ALA A 89 6.46 20.20 8.25
CA ALA A 89 7.75 20.25 8.93
C ALA A 89 8.93 20.01 7.96
N PHE A 90 8.80 19.05 7.05
CA PHE A 90 9.77 18.81 5.98
C PHE A 90 9.89 20.01 5.03
N ARG A 91 8.77 20.65 4.67
CA ARG A 91 8.77 21.83 3.80
C ARG A 91 9.45 23.03 4.46
N ARG A 92 9.24 23.26 5.76
CA ARG A 92 9.89 24.33 6.53
C ARG A 92 11.41 24.13 6.61
N THR A 93 11.85 22.92 6.91
CA THR A 93 13.30 22.59 6.95
C THR A 93 13.97 22.75 5.58
N ARG A 94 13.30 22.36 4.49
CA ARG A 94 13.78 22.56 3.10
C ARG A 94 13.84 24.02 2.66
N ARG A 95 12.97 24.89 3.17
CA ARG A 95 12.98 26.33 2.85
C ARG A 95 14.05 27.13 3.61
N GLY A 96 14.79 26.50 4.52
CA GLY A 96 15.75 27.22 5.35
C GLY A 96 15.11 28.11 6.41
N ASP A 97 13.79 27.98 6.64
CA ASP A 97 13.07 28.61 7.75
C ASP A 97 13.49 27.93 9.06
N ARG A 98 14.72 28.20 9.49
CA ARG A 98 15.10 28.08 10.89
C ARG A 98 14.42 29.25 11.60
N GLY A 99 13.15 29.04 11.96
CA GLY A 99 12.48 29.92 12.92
C GLY A 99 13.38 30.05 14.14
N TRP A 100 13.96 31.23 14.31
CA TRP A 100 14.73 31.60 15.47
C TRP A 100 13.76 31.51 16.66
N VAL A 101 13.84 30.43 17.43
CA VAL A 101 13.18 30.36 18.73
C VAL A 101 13.92 31.36 19.61
N ARG A 102 13.43 32.61 19.67
CA ARG A 102 13.79 33.54 20.74
C ARG A 102 13.26 32.94 22.04
N GLY A 103 14.13 32.29 22.80
CA GLY A 103 13.88 31.88 24.17
C GLY A 103 15.11 32.19 25.02
N GLY A 104 14.92 32.97 26.08
CA GLY A 104 15.91 33.27 27.11
C GLY A 104 16.39 34.71 27.07
#